data_AF-A0A2H9L5R4-F1
#
_entry.id   AF-A0A2H9L5R4-F1
#
_cell.length_a   1.000
_cell.length_b   1.000
_cell.length_c   1.000
_cell.angle_alpha   90.00
_cell.angle_beta   90.00
_cell.angle_gamma   90.00
#
_symmetry.space_group_name_H-M   'P 1'
#
loop_
_entity.id
_entity.type
_entity.pdbx_description
1 polymer ?
#
loop_
_entity_poly.entity_id
_entity_poly.type
_entity_poly.pdbx_seq_one_letter_code
_entity_poly.pdbx_strand_id
1 'polypeptide(L)'
;MDEAEQSKTKERKMVIATRGIPADDSFYLPRHDSPELKRFQDENETITRNVWGVGELANFVFPKRYRQKYHEVALAFLNTLGEKTELSGSEIAAFVSANNFSKATFYNKVLLRLKRAGLVKVERLTVTMEGKKFRPMKVSISKTFGNYLMKIADSWLAYVDDSRERKRKQEKLTDY
;
A
#
# COMPACT_ATOMS: atom_id res chain seq x y z
N MET A 1 44.12 12.77 24.13
CA MET A 1 43.14 13.31 25.10
C MET A 1 42.62 14.60 24.51
N ASP A 2 41.35 14.79 24.18
CA ASP A 2 40.14 13.98 24.20
C ASP A 2 39.16 14.79 23.35
N GLU A 3 38.62 14.25 22.25
CA GLU A 3 37.45 14.86 21.58
C GLU A 3 36.78 13.89 20.59
N ALA A 4 36.79 12.61 20.93
CA ALA A 4 36.08 11.58 20.18
C ALA A 4 35.18 10.79 21.12
N GLU A 5 34.09 11.40 21.61
CA GLU A 5 32.92 10.69 22.11
C GLU A 5 31.85 11.68 22.59
N GLN A 6 30.84 11.95 21.74
CA GLN A 6 29.45 12.18 22.18
C GLN A 6 28.54 12.46 20.97
N SER A 7 28.10 11.41 20.29
CA SER A 7 26.80 11.39 19.63
C SER A 7 26.15 10.02 19.77
N LYS A 8 25.89 9.63 21.03
CA LYS A 8 24.98 8.51 21.33
C LYS A 8 23.57 8.91 20.92
N THR A 9 23.20 8.58 19.69
CA THR A 9 21.84 8.64 19.17
C THR A 9 20.97 7.76 20.06
N LYS A 10 20.10 8.39 20.87
CA LYS A 10 19.11 7.71 21.71
C LYS A 10 18.15 6.92 20.82
N GLU A 11 18.37 5.62 20.70
CA GLU A 11 17.34 4.67 20.27
C GLU A 11 16.19 4.72 21.28
N ARG A 12 15.18 5.53 21.01
CA ARG A 12 13.91 5.46 21.73
C ARG A 12 13.29 4.11 21.40
N LYS A 13 13.41 3.13 22.31
CA LYS A 13 12.60 1.91 22.31
C LYS A 13 11.12 2.33 22.28
N MET A 14 10.50 2.31 21.11
CA MET A 14 9.06 2.49 20.97
C MET A 14 8.40 1.26 21.57
N VAL A 15 7.86 1.42 22.78
CA VAL A 15 7.00 0.42 23.39
C VAL A 15 5.72 0.38 22.56
N ILE A 16 5.59 -0.66 21.72
CA ILE A 16 4.41 -0.85 20.89
C ILE A 16 3.22 -1.11 21.83
N ALA A 17 2.27 -0.18 21.91
CA ALA A 17 1.08 -0.36 22.71
C ALA A 17 0.24 -1.52 22.12
N THR A 18 -0.05 -2.52 22.94
CA THR A 18 -0.68 -3.81 22.58
C THR A 18 -2.17 -3.73 22.18
N ARG A 19 -2.70 -2.55 21.86
CA ARG A 19 -4.14 -2.33 21.53
C ARG A 19 -4.51 -2.57 20.06
N GLY A 20 -3.62 -3.18 19.28
CA GLY A 20 -3.81 -3.48 17.86
C GLY A 20 -2.92 -2.65 16.93
N ILE A 21 -3.01 -2.91 15.63
CA ILE A 21 -2.25 -2.20 14.60
C ILE A 21 -2.90 -0.83 14.37
N PRO A 22 -2.13 0.28 14.37
CA PRO A 22 -2.68 1.59 14.03
C PRO A 22 -3.40 1.57 12.68
N ALA A 23 -4.55 2.23 12.59
CA ALA A 23 -5.37 2.21 11.37
C ALA A 23 -4.64 2.76 10.13
N ASP A 24 -3.59 3.56 10.33
CA ASP A 24 -2.75 4.12 9.27
C ASP A 24 -1.73 3.12 8.70
N ASP A 25 -1.50 2.00 9.40
CA ASP A 25 -0.57 0.94 9.04
C ASP A 25 -1.28 -0.38 8.66
N SER A 26 -2.61 -0.43 8.74
CA SER A 26 -3.43 -1.60 8.40
C SER A 26 -4.13 -1.45 7.04
N PHE A 27 -4.21 -2.55 6.27
CA PHE A 27 -5.14 -2.66 5.15
C PHE A 27 -6.53 -3.06 5.61
N TYR A 28 -7.55 -2.64 4.85
CA TYR A 28 -8.89 -3.16 4.99
C TYR A 28 -9.05 -4.39 4.12
N LEU A 29 -9.11 -5.56 4.74
CA LEU A 29 -9.45 -6.81 4.08
C LEU A 29 -10.88 -7.18 4.49
N PRO A 30 -11.89 -7.02 3.60
CA PRO A 30 -13.24 -7.46 3.89
C PRO A 30 -13.28 -9.00 4.03
N ARG A 31 -14.34 -9.52 4.66
CA ARG A 31 -14.50 -10.97 4.82
C ARG A 31 -14.53 -11.65 3.44
N HIS A 32 -13.97 -12.84 3.34
CA HIS A 32 -13.88 -13.60 2.08
C HIS A 32 -15.25 -13.95 1.48
N ASP A 33 -16.29 -14.02 2.32
CA ASP A 33 -17.68 -14.28 1.97
C ASP A 33 -18.51 -13.00 1.76
N SER A 34 -17.88 -11.82 1.85
CA SER A 34 -18.57 -10.53 1.72
C SER A 34 -19.03 -10.29 0.28
N PRO A 35 -20.26 -9.75 0.05
CA PRO A 35 -20.70 -9.33 -1.28
C PRO A 35 -19.88 -8.16 -1.85
N GLU A 36 -19.07 -7.49 -1.02
CA GLU A 36 -18.15 -6.43 -1.46
C GLU A 36 -16.98 -6.98 -2.31
N LEU A 37 -16.65 -8.27 -2.18
CA LEU A 37 -15.63 -8.92 -2.98
C LEU A 37 -16.29 -9.69 -4.12
N LYS A 38 -15.81 -9.44 -5.34
CA LYS A 38 -16.06 -10.38 -6.43
C LYS A 38 -15.42 -11.71 -6.06
N ARG A 39 -16.12 -12.83 -6.32
CA ARG A 39 -15.55 -14.16 -6.16
C ARG A 39 -14.23 -14.23 -6.93
N PHE A 40 -13.15 -14.50 -6.20
CA PHE A 40 -11.81 -14.60 -6.74
C PHE A 40 -11.36 -16.06 -6.91
N GLN A 41 -12.13 -17.02 -6.38
CA GLN A 41 -11.91 -18.45 -6.52
C GLN A 41 -13.21 -19.18 -6.88
N ASP A 42 -13.09 -20.32 -7.57
CA ASP A 42 -14.19 -21.26 -7.79
C ASP A 42 -14.30 -22.31 -6.65
N GLU A 43 -15.13 -23.33 -6.84
CA GLU A 43 -15.37 -24.40 -5.86
C GLU A 43 -14.14 -25.29 -5.61
N ASN A 44 -13.16 -25.28 -6.51
CA ASN A 44 -11.92 -26.05 -6.43
C ASN A 44 -10.72 -25.20 -5.98
N GLU A 45 -10.97 -24.01 -5.42
CA GLU A 45 -9.95 -23.05 -5.00
C GLU A 45 -9.09 -22.51 -6.16
N THR A 46 -9.54 -22.65 -7.42
CA THR A 46 -8.81 -22.11 -8.58
C THR A 46 -9.06 -20.62 -8.77
N ILE A 47 -7.99 -19.85 -8.96
CA ILE A 47 -8.04 -18.39 -9.09
C ILE A 47 -8.77 -18.01 -10.38
N THR A 48 -9.84 -17.21 -10.23
CA THR A 48 -10.60 -16.65 -11.35
C THR A 48 -9.85 -15.47 -11.99
N ARG A 49 -10.00 -15.27 -13.31
CA ARG A 49 -9.37 -14.16 -14.06
C ARG A 49 -9.98 -12.77 -13.83
N ASN A 50 -10.74 -12.59 -12.74
CA ASN A 50 -11.45 -11.35 -12.48
C ASN A 50 -10.46 -10.22 -12.12
N VAL A 51 -10.25 -9.28 -13.05
CA VAL A 51 -9.39 -8.11 -12.81
C VAL A 51 -10.16 -7.06 -12.02
N TRP A 52 -9.59 -6.62 -10.91
CA TRP A 52 -10.15 -5.54 -10.09
C TRP A 52 -9.82 -4.17 -10.68
N GLY A 53 -10.82 -3.28 -10.68
CA GLY A 53 -10.63 -1.88 -11.08
C GLY A 53 -9.90 -1.05 -10.02
N VAL A 54 -9.40 0.12 -10.41
CA VAL A 54 -8.69 1.04 -9.49
C VAL A 54 -9.54 1.41 -8.27
N GLY A 55 -10.86 1.57 -8.43
CA GLY A 55 -11.78 1.83 -7.32
C GLY A 55 -11.89 0.68 -6.32
N GLU A 56 -11.81 -0.57 -6.79
CA GLU A 56 -11.80 -1.75 -5.91
C GLU A 56 -10.45 -1.82 -5.18
N LEU A 57 -9.33 -1.63 -5.89
CA LEU A 57 -7.99 -1.57 -5.30
C LEU A 57 -7.87 -0.47 -4.24
N ALA A 58 -8.41 0.72 -4.52
CA ALA A 58 -8.43 1.84 -3.58
C ALA A 58 -9.24 1.51 -2.32
N ASN A 59 -10.24 0.63 -2.40
CA ASN A 59 -11.08 0.27 -1.24
C ASN A 59 -10.29 -0.52 -0.18
N PHE A 60 -9.28 -1.31 -0.57
CA PHE A 60 -8.41 -2.03 0.37
C PHE A 60 -7.51 -1.09 1.19
N VAL A 61 -7.18 0.08 0.66
CA VAL A 61 -6.35 1.07 1.35
C VAL A 61 -7.19 2.15 2.02
N PHE A 62 -8.27 2.58 1.36
CA PHE A 62 -9.22 3.59 1.81
C PHE A 62 -10.64 3.02 1.71
N PRO A 63 -11.11 2.30 2.73
CA PRO A 63 -12.43 1.69 2.68
C PRO A 63 -13.54 2.75 2.66
N LYS A 64 -14.38 2.71 1.62
CA LYS A 64 -15.52 3.62 1.42
C LYS A 64 -16.41 3.69 2.67
N ARG A 65 -16.71 2.53 3.25
CA ARG A 65 -17.55 2.36 4.44
C ARG A 65 -17.10 3.19 5.65
N TYR A 66 -15.79 3.38 5.84
CA TYR A 66 -15.26 4.08 7.02
C TYR A 66 -14.75 5.48 6.70
N ARG A 67 -14.22 5.70 5.47
CA ARG A 67 -13.53 6.95 5.10
C ARG A 67 -13.87 7.38 3.67
N GLN A 68 -15.16 7.55 3.37
CA GLN A 68 -15.68 7.90 2.04
C GLN A 68 -14.94 9.06 1.36
N LYS A 69 -14.77 10.20 2.05
CA LYS A 69 -14.05 11.35 1.48
C LYS A 69 -12.59 11.03 1.10
N TYR A 70 -11.91 10.21 1.89
CA TYR A 70 -10.52 9.85 1.58
C TYR A 70 -10.45 8.88 0.42
N HIS A 71 -11.43 7.98 0.32
CA HIS A 71 -11.58 7.11 -0.84
C HIS A 71 -11.79 7.92 -2.12
N GLU A 72 -12.70 8.89 -2.12
CA GLU A 72 -12.97 9.75 -3.29
C GLU A 72 -11.72 10.51 -3.75
N VAL A 73 -11.01 11.14 -2.81
CA VAL A 73 -9.76 11.86 -3.09
C VAL A 73 -8.69 10.91 -3.64
N ALA A 74 -8.53 9.73 -3.04
CA ALA A 74 -7.56 8.73 -3.49
C ALA A 74 -7.89 8.21 -4.89
N LEU A 75 -9.15 7.90 -5.16
CA LEU A 75 -9.61 7.40 -6.46
C LEU A 75 -9.41 8.45 -7.56
N ALA A 76 -9.83 9.70 -7.31
CA ALA A 76 -9.62 10.79 -8.26
C ALA A 76 -8.12 10.96 -8.57
N PHE A 77 -7.28 10.96 -7.55
CA PHE A 77 -5.84 11.10 -7.72
C PHE A 77 -5.21 9.93 -8.47
N LEU A 78 -5.58 8.69 -8.16
CA LEU A 78 -5.06 7.50 -8.84
C LEU A 78 -5.48 7.44 -10.30
N ASN A 79 -6.70 7.88 -10.64
CA ASN A 79 -7.14 7.97 -12.04
C ASN A 79 -6.32 9.01 -12.81
N THR A 80 -6.17 10.22 -12.26
CA THR A 80 -5.34 11.27 -12.89
C THR A 80 -3.88 10.82 -13.04
N LEU A 81 -3.33 10.13 -12.04
CA LEU A 81 -1.99 9.58 -12.12
C LEU A 81 -1.89 8.41 -13.11
N GLY A 82 -2.95 7.61 -13.26
CA GLY A 82 -3.09 6.56 -14.26
C GLY A 82 -3.01 7.08 -15.70
N GLU A 83 -3.62 8.23 -15.95
CA GLU A 83 -3.61 8.88 -17.28
C GLU A 83 -2.24 9.50 -17.59
N LYS A 84 -1.61 10.16 -16.61
CA LYS A 84 -0.37 10.92 -16.82
C LYS A 84 0.91 10.13 -16.52
N THR A 85 0.80 8.96 -15.89
CA THR A 85 1.89 8.10 -15.37
C THR A 85 2.71 8.74 -14.23
N GLU A 86 2.97 10.04 -14.30
CA GLU A 86 3.71 10.82 -13.32
C GLU A 86 3.13 12.23 -13.15
N LEU A 87 3.33 12.79 -11.97
CA LEU A 87 2.91 14.15 -11.61
C LEU A 87 3.99 14.86 -10.82
N SER A 88 4.26 16.10 -11.19
CA SER A 88 5.11 17.03 -10.43
C SER A 88 4.36 17.67 -9.27
N GLY A 89 5.10 18.22 -8.30
CA GLY A 89 4.51 18.89 -7.14
C GLY A 89 3.57 20.06 -7.49
N SER A 90 3.87 20.80 -8.57
CA SER A 90 3.01 21.90 -9.07
C SER A 90 1.72 21.38 -9.69
N GLU A 91 1.78 20.31 -10.48
CA GLU A 91 0.59 19.67 -11.06
C GLU A 91 -0.31 19.06 -9.98
N ILE A 92 0.28 18.49 -8.93
CA ILE A 92 -0.48 18.00 -7.77
C ILE A 92 -1.17 19.15 -7.07
N ALA A 93 -0.49 20.28 -6.86
CA ALA A 93 -1.10 21.45 -6.24
C ALA A 93 -2.27 22.01 -7.08
N ALA A 94 -2.12 22.00 -8.41
CA ALA A 94 -3.18 22.37 -9.35
C ALA A 94 -4.36 21.38 -9.27
N PHE A 95 -4.10 20.06 -9.27
CA PHE A 95 -5.12 19.02 -9.09
C PHE A 95 -5.92 19.20 -7.79
N VAL A 96 -5.22 19.40 -6.67
CA VAL A 96 -5.86 19.59 -5.35
C VAL A 96 -6.76 20.81 -5.36
N SER A 97 -6.31 21.90 -5.99
CA SER A 97 -7.07 23.15 -6.07
C SER A 97 -8.27 23.03 -7.02
N ALA A 98 -8.10 22.41 -8.19
CA ALA A 98 -9.15 22.22 -9.19
C ALA A 98 -10.29 21.33 -8.70
N ASN A 99 -9.99 20.33 -7.87
CA ASN A 99 -10.99 19.43 -7.29
C ASN A 99 -11.53 19.90 -5.93
N ASN A 100 -11.14 21.10 -5.48
CA ASN A 100 -11.54 21.67 -4.18
C ASN A 100 -11.24 20.75 -2.98
N PHE A 101 -10.09 20.06 -3.01
CA PHE A 101 -9.67 19.18 -1.92
C PHE A 101 -8.84 19.94 -0.88
N SER A 102 -9.00 19.57 0.40
CA SER A 102 -8.14 20.09 1.46
C SER A 102 -6.69 19.63 1.26
N LYS A 103 -5.76 20.60 1.21
CA LYS A 103 -4.32 20.33 1.14
C LYS A 103 -3.86 19.42 2.28
N ALA A 104 -4.34 19.67 3.50
CA ALA A 104 -3.97 18.86 4.66
C ALA A 104 -4.46 17.41 4.50
N THR A 105 -5.69 17.22 4.03
CA THR A 105 -6.25 15.89 3.77
C THR A 105 -5.45 15.15 2.69
N PHE A 106 -5.17 15.82 1.57
CA PHE A 106 -4.44 15.20 0.48
C PHE A 106 -3.00 14.84 0.89
N TYR A 107 -2.18 15.82 1.29
CA TYR A 107 -0.75 15.59 1.51
C TYR A 107 -0.47 14.75 2.77
N ASN A 108 -1.18 14.99 3.87
CA ASN A 108 -0.85 14.38 5.16
C ASN A 108 -1.56 13.04 5.39
N LYS A 109 -2.67 12.78 4.69
CA LYS A 109 -3.45 11.55 4.88
C LYS A 109 -3.43 10.68 3.62
N VAL A 110 -3.91 11.19 2.49
CA VAL A 110 -4.08 10.39 1.28
C VAL A 110 -2.75 10.05 0.62
N LEU A 111 -1.95 11.04 0.22
CA LEU A 111 -0.67 10.81 -0.44
C LEU A 111 0.30 10.04 0.47
N LEU A 112 0.33 10.38 1.76
CA LEU A 112 1.17 9.68 2.73
C LEU A 112 0.81 8.18 2.80
N ARG A 113 -0.49 7.85 2.87
CA ARG A 113 -0.94 6.45 2.96
C ARG A 113 -0.77 5.71 1.63
N LEU A 114 -1.00 6.35 0.49
CA LEU A 114 -0.70 5.78 -0.82
C LEU A 114 0.79 5.42 -0.96
N LYS A 115 1.67 6.30 -0.49
CA LYS A 115 3.12 6.06 -0.46
C LYS A 115 3.46 4.89 0.47
N ARG A 116 2.91 4.86 1.69
CA ARG A 116 3.16 3.79 2.67
C ARG A 116 2.67 2.43 2.18
N ALA A 117 1.49 2.38 1.56
CA ALA A 117 0.95 1.18 0.94
C ALA A 117 1.80 0.71 -0.27
N GLY A 118 2.65 1.57 -0.82
CA GLY A 118 3.46 1.24 -2.00
C GLY A 118 2.69 1.30 -3.31
N LEU A 119 1.54 1.99 -3.35
CA LEU A 119 0.78 2.26 -4.57
C LEU A 119 1.44 3.34 -5.43
N VAL A 120 2.12 4.29 -4.77
CA VAL A 120 2.83 5.39 -5.44
C VAL A 120 4.26 5.52 -4.92
N LYS A 121 5.16 5.95 -5.79
CA LYS A 121 6.53 6.34 -5.46
C LYS A 121 6.61 7.86 -5.40
N VAL A 122 7.21 8.39 -4.33
CA VAL A 122 7.42 9.84 -4.17
C VAL A 122 8.91 10.10 -4.12
N GLU A 123 9.41 10.80 -5.12
CA GLU A 123 10.80 11.17 -5.28
C GLU A 123 10.99 12.68 -5.07
N ARG A 124 12.16 13.06 -4.55
CA ARG A 124 12.58 14.45 -4.47
C ARG A 124 13.93 14.57 -5.14
N LEU A 125 13.95 15.17 -6.33
CA LEU A 125 15.19 15.44 -7.03
C LEU A 125 15.85 16.65 -6.37
N THR A 126 17.15 16.61 -6.10
CA THR A 126 17.87 17.81 -5.67
C THR A 126 18.41 18.48 -6.93
N VAL A 127 17.86 19.64 -7.26
CA VAL A 127 18.31 20.44 -8.40
C VAL A 127 18.93 21.72 -7.84
N THR A 128 20.15 22.03 -8.27
CA THR A 128 20.81 23.29 -7.93
C THR A 128 20.61 24.23 -9.12
N MET A 129 19.85 25.31 -8.92
CA MET A 129 19.74 26.40 -9.90
C MET A 129 20.21 27.68 -9.22
N GLU A 130 21.13 28.41 -9.85
CA GLU A 130 21.60 29.72 -9.39
C GLU A 130 22.04 29.75 -7.91
N GLY A 131 22.75 28.71 -7.46
CA GLY A 131 23.23 28.58 -6.08
C GLY A 131 22.15 28.25 -5.03
N LYS A 132 20.86 28.17 -5.40
CA LYS A 132 19.77 27.73 -4.53
C LYS A 132 19.45 26.25 -4.76
N LYS A 133 19.37 25.49 -3.66
CA LYS A 133 18.99 24.07 -3.68
C LYS A 133 17.46 23.94 -3.71
N PHE A 134 16.92 23.51 -4.85
CA PHE A 134 15.51 23.18 -5.01
C PHE A 134 15.30 21.67 -4.87
N ARG A 135 14.16 21.28 -4.29
CA ARG A 135 13.79 19.86 -4.12
C ARG A 135 12.41 19.59 -4.71
N PRO A 136 12.24 19.66 -6.04
CA PRO A 136 10.96 19.34 -6.67
C PRO A 136 10.52 17.92 -6.32
N MET A 137 9.23 17.79 -5.97
CA MET A 137 8.58 16.51 -5.74
C MET A 137 8.08 15.95 -7.07
N LYS A 138 8.30 14.65 -7.27
CA LYS A 138 7.74 13.87 -8.36
C LYS A 138 7.02 12.65 -7.78
N VAL A 139 5.83 12.36 -8.28
CA VAL A 139 5.02 11.21 -7.85
C VAL A 139 4.69 10.36 -9.07
N SER A 140 4.89 9.05 -8.96
CA SER A 140 4.60 8.07 -10.02
C SER A 140 3.94 6.83 -9.45
N ILE A 141 3.31 6.03 -10.33
CA ILE A 141 2.71 4.74 -9.94
C ILE A 141 3.82 3.75 -9.59
N SER A 142 3.58 2.92 -8.57
CA SER A 142 4.54 1.90 -8.13
C SER A 142 3.99 0.49 -8.25
N LYS A 143 4.88 -0.46 -8.59
CA LYS A 143 4.60 -1.92 -8.55
C LYS A 143 4.79 -2.52 -7.15
N THR A 144 5.31 -1.74 -6.19
CA THR A 144 5.68 -2.22 -4.85
C THR A 144 4.52 -2.89 -4.12
N PHE A 145 3.33 -2.28 -4.15
CA PHE A 145 2.14 -2.86 -3.51
C PHE A 145 1.82 -4.26 -4.04
N GLY A 146 1.76 -4.40 -5.37
CA GLY A 146 1.49 -5.69 -6.02
C GLY A 146 2.57 -6.73 -5.70
N ASN A 147 3.85 -6.34 -5.76
CA ASN A 147 4.96 -7.23 -5.46
C ASN A 147 4.90 -7.78 -4.03
N TYR A 148 4.55 -6.94 -3.04
CA TYR A 148 4.40 -7.39 -1.65
C TYR A 148 3.27 -8.41 -1.51
N LEU A 149 2.10 -8.10 -2.07
CA LEU A 149 0.94 -8.99 -1.96
C LEU A 149 1.14 -10.31 -2.67
N MET A 150 1.73 -10.29 -3.88
CA MET A 150 2.12 -11.50 -4.60
C MET A 150 3.06 -12.35 -3.76
N LYS A 151 4.11 -11.75 -3.18
CA LYS A 151 5.06 -12.52 -2.38
C LYS A 151 4.42 -13.15 -1.15
N ILE A 152 3.52 -12.44 -0.48
CA ILE A 152 2.75 -12.96 0.66
C ILE A 152 1.86 -14.12 0.21
N ALA A 153 1.13 -13.95 -0.90
CA ALA A 153 0.23 -14.96 -1.43
C ALA A 153 0.98 -16.23 -1.86
N ASP A 154 2.03 -16.08 -2.68
CA ASP A 154 2.83 -17.21 -3.17
C ASP A 154 3.44 -18.01 -2.02
N SER A 155 3.94 -17.32 -0.98
CA SER A 155 4.50 -17.97 0.20
C SER A 155 3.45 -18.73 1.02
N TRP A 156 2.22 -18.22 1.09
CA TRP A 156 1.13 -18.93 1.76
C TRP A 156 0.68 -20.16 0.98
N LEU A 157 0.53 -20.05 -0.34
CA LEU A 157 0.15 -21.18 -1.19
C LEU A 157 1.18 -22.31 -1.11
N ALA A 158 2.48 -21.98 -1.19
CA ALA A 158 3.55 -22.95 -1.02
C ALA A 158 3.47 -23.69 0.34
N TYR A 159 3.18 -22.96 1.42
CA TYR A 159 3.02 -23.55 2.75
C TYR A 159 1.81 -24.53 2.81
N VAL A 160 0.71 -24.18 2.16
CA VAL A 160 -0.49 -25.03 2.09
C VAL A 160 -0.20 -26.31 1.32
N ASP A 161 0.46 -26.20 0.16
CA ASP A 161 0.82 -27.35 -0.67
C ASP A 161 1.75 -28.31 0.09
N ASP A 162 2.80 -27.79 0.72
CA ASP A 162 3.73 -28.56 1.56
C ASP A 162 3.00 -29.28 2.72
N SER A 163 2.00 -28.62 3.31
CA SER A 163 1.21 -29.19 4.41
C SER A 163 0.28 -30.30 3.92
N ARG A 164 -0.37 -30.12 2.77
CA ARG A 164 -1.24 -31.12 2.13
C ARG A 164 -0.44 -32.35 1.68
N GLU A 165 0.74 -32.16 1.11
CA GLU A 165 1.62 -33.26 0.72
C GLU A 165 2.11 -34.08 1.91
N ARG A 166 2.51 -33.44 3.01
CA ARG A 166 2.92 -34.13 4.24
C ARG A 166 1.81 -35.03 4.78
N LYS A 167 0.57 -34.54 4.79
CA LYS A 167 -0.60 -35.32 5.20
C LYS A 167 -0.81 -36.56 4.30
N ARG A 168 -0.77 -36.39 2.97
CA ARG A 168 -0.89 -37.52 2.02
C ARG A 168 0.20 -38.57 2.19
N LYS A 169 1.44 -38.15 2.50
CA LYS A 169 2.55 -39.07 2.77
C LYS A 169 2.33 -39.86 4.06
N GLN A 170 1.83 -39.21 5.12
CA GLN A 170 1.50 -39.88 6.39
C GLN A 170 0.37 -40.91 6.24
N GLU A 171 -0.70 -40.55 5.54
CA GLU A 171 -1.82 -41.47 5.26
C GLU A 171 -1.31 -42.73 4.53
N LYS A 172 -0.50 -42.56 3.48
CA LYS A 172 0.12 -43.69 2.78
C LYS A 172 1.04 -44.54 3.64
N LEU A 173 1.70 -43.98 4.65
CA LEU A 173 2.58 -44.71 5.58
C LEU A 173 1.81 -45.47 6.66
N THR A 174 0.56 -45.09 6.93
CA THR A 174 -0.29 -45.72 7.96
C THR A 174 -1.11 -46.88 7.37
N ASP A 175 -1.30 -46.89 6.05
CA ASP A 175 -1.98 -47.95 5.31
C ASP A 175 -1.07 -49.18 5.00
N TYR A 176 0.21 -49.15 5.39
CA TYR A 176 1.16 -50.28 5.34
C TYR A 176 1.47 -50.81 6.74
#